data_AF-A0A5N1J7H1-F1
#
_entry.id   AF-A0A5N1J7H1-F1
#
_cell.length_a   1.000
_cell.length_b   1.000
_cell.length_c   1.000
_cell.angle_alpha   90.00
_cell.angle_beta   90.00
_cell.angle_gamma   90.00
#
_symmetry.space_group_name_H-M   'P 1'
#
loop_
_entity.id
_entity.type
_entity.pdbx_description
1 polymer ?
#
loop_
_entity_poly.entity_id
_entity_poly.type
_entity_poly.pdbx_seq_one_letter_code
_entity_poly.pdbx_strand_id
1 'polypeptide(L)'
;MTLMRLWMISRTICKCMKYLLDMHVLLWLLEDDTLIPVETLINLKKPVNRLSVSIVSIWEIGIKQSLGKLSLTRSIQDIINELPNLSIALMPILPTHIIELTKLPFHHHDPFDRLLIAQSLSEGLTVVSKDAYFPLYSISVKWK
;
A
#
# COMPACT_ATOMS: atom_id res chain seq x y z
N MET A 1 1.06 24.33 43.71
CA MET A 1 1.47 24.66 42.32
C MET A 1 2.23 23.51 41.64
N THR A 2 1.85 22.24 41.89
CA THR A 2 2.65 21.11 41.39
C THR A 2 1.82 19.83 41.26
N LEU A 3 0.78 19.87 40.43
CA LEU A 3 0.06 18.65 39.98
C LEU A 3 -0.50 18.81 38.56
N MET A 4 -0.72 20.05 38.08
CA MET A 4 -1.11 20.33 36.68
C MET A 4 0.03 20.32 35.65
N ARG A 5 1.30 20.29 36.08
CA ARG A 5 2.45 20.35 35.14
C ARG A 5 2.92 19.00 34.59
N LEU A 6 2.40 17.87 35.09
CA LEU A 6 2.75 16.53 34.60
C LEU A 6 1.80 16.00 33.50
N TRP A 7 0.69 16.69 33.21
CA TRP A 7 -0.21 16.32 32.11
C TRP A 7 0.15 16.98 30.76
N MET A 8 1.11 17.91 30.77
CA MET A 8 1.62 18.61 29.57
C MET A 8 3.02 18.14 29.16
N ILE A 9 3.33 16.85 29.30
CA ILE A 9 4.51 16.25 28.67
C ILE A 9 4.00 15.45 27.47
N SER A 10 3.99 16.13 26.32
CA SER A 10 4.00 15.60 24.96
C SER A 10 3.41 14.19 24.77
N ARG A 11 2.09 14.13 24.55
CA ARG A 11 1.47 12.99 23.84
C ARG A 11 1.81 13.10 22.35
N THR A 12 3.07 12.88 21.97
CA THR A 12 3.33 12.36 20.62
C THR A 12 2.98 10.88 20.66
N ILE A 13 1.68 10.58 20.68
CA ILE A 13 1.22 9.21 20.42
C ILE A 13 1.71 8.91 19.00
N CYS A 14 2.70 8.03 18.87
CA CYS A 14 3.13 7.55 17.58
C CYS A 14 1.94 6.80 16.97
N LYS A 15 1.24 7.44 16.03
CA LYS A 15 0.04 6.89 15.41
C LYS A 15 0.46 5.69 14.55
N CYS A 16 -0.08 4.52 14.88
CA CYS A 16 0.04 3.33 14.03
C CYS A 16 -0.71 3.57 12.72
N MET A 17 0.01 3.54 11.59
CA MET A 17 -0.56 3.65 10.26
C MET A 17 -0.56 2.29 9.57
N LYS A 18 -1.62 2.00 8.82
CA LYS A 18 -1.72 0.83 7.96
C LYS A 18 -1.58 1.29 6.50
N TYR A 19 -0.60 0.72 5.81
CA TYR A 19 -0.30 1.07 4.42
C TYR A 19 -0.67 -0.07 3.48
N LEU A 20 -1.26 0.30 2.35
CA LEU A 20 -1.46 -0.57 1.20
C LEU A 20 -0.51 -0.11 0.09
N LEU A 21 0.46 -0.97 -0.26
CA LEU A 21 1.45 -0.66 -1.27
C LEU A 21 0.89 -0.96 -2.66
N ASP A 22 1.03 0.00 -3.56
CA ASP A 22 0.83 -0.21 -5.00
C ASP A 22 1.92 -1.16 -5.56
N MET A 23 1.63 -1.80 -6.68
CA MET A 23 2.53 -2.68 -7.41
C MET A 23 3.92 -2.06 -7.61
N HIS A 24 3.99 -0.82 -8.09
CA HIS A 24 5.30 -0.20 -8.39
C HIS A 24 6.11 0.08 -7.13
N VAL A 25 5.46 0.39 -6.01
CA VAL A 25 6.14 0.60 -4.72
C VAL A 25 6.70 -0.72 -4.20
N LEU A 26 5.96 -1.83 -4.32
CA LEU A 26 6.48 -3.16 -3.99
C LEU A 26 7.72 -3.49 -4.83
N LEU A 27 7.66 -3.28 -6.16
CA LEU A 27 8.78 -3.58 -7.05
C LEU A 27 10.03 -2.77 -6.69
N TRP A 28 9.88 -1.48 -6.38
CA TRP A 28 11.01 -0.66 -5.93
C TRP A 28 11.58 -1.13 -4.60
N LEU A 29 10.76 -1.51 -3.63
CA LEU A 29 11.28 -2.09 -2.37
C LEU A 29 12.08 -3.38 -2.58
N LEU A 30 11.80 -4.15 -3.64
CA LEU A 30 12.46 -5.42 -3.95
C LEU A 30 13.75 -5.27 -4.77
N GLU A 31 13.84 -4.22 -5.59
CA GLU A 31 14.91 -4.05 -6.59
C GLU A 31 15.78 -2.81 -6.32
N ASP A 32 15.16 -1.65 -6.08
CA ASP A 32 15.85 -0.38 -5.85
C ASP A 32 14.95 0.59 -5.07
N ASP A 33 15.16 0.66 -3.76
CA ASP A 33 14.34 1.48 -2.88
C ASP A 33 14.64 2.98 -3.03
N THR A 34 15.74 3.36 -3.71
CA THR A 34 16.10 4.78 -3.93
C THR A 34 15.09 5.54 -4.79
N LEU A 35 14.27 4.81 -5.56
CA LEU A 35 13.17 5.36 -6.36
C LEU A 35 11.96 5.78 -5.51
N ILE A 36 11.90 5.34 -4.25
CA ILE A 36 10.95 5.81 -3.25
C ILE A 36 11.67 6.88 -2.43
N PRO A 37 11.17 8.12 -2.37
CA PRO A 37 11.93 9.12 -1.66
C PRO A 37 11.78 9.01 -0.16
N VAL A 38 12.76 9.67 0.43
CA VAL A 38 13.30 9.36 1.74
C VAL A 38 12.23 9.47 2.83
N GLU A 39 11.36 10.47 2.79
CA GLU A 39 10.30 10.62 3.79
C GLU A 39 9.32 9.44 3.80
N THR A 40 8.98 8.92 2.62
CA THR A 40 8.09 7.77 2.48
C THR A 40 8.76 6.51 2.97
N LEU A 41 10.01 6.26 2.57
CA LEU A 41 10.80 5.13 3.08
C LEU A 41 10.92 5.16 4.61
N ILE A 42 11.21 6.33 5.20
CA ILE A 42 11.29 6.49 6.66
C ILE A 42 9.96 6.08 7.30
N ASN A 43 8.82 6.46 6.70
CA ASN A 43 7.51 6.08 7.23
C ASN A 43 7.21 4.58 7.05
N LEU A 44 7.58 3.99 5.90
CA LEU A 44 7.39 2.56 5.65
C LEU A 44 8.24 1.69 6.59
N LYS A 45 9.49 2.09 6.85
CA LYS A 45 10.44 1.36 7.71
C LYS A 45 10.16 1.51 9.22
N LYS A 46 9.17 2.31 9.64
CA LYS A 46 8.78 2.44 11.06
C LYS A 46 8.10 1.15 11.54
N PRO A 47 8.62 0.45 12.57
CA PRO A 47 8.05 -0.82 13.05
C PRO A 47 6.61 -0.74 13.57
N VAL A 48 6.17 0.44 13.99
CA VAL A 48 4.79 0.66 14.45
C VAL A 48 3.79 0.60 13.30
N ASN A 49 4.23 0.84 12.05
CA ASN A 49 3.37 0.83 10.89
C ASN A 49 3.23 -0.59 10.35
N ARG A 50 2.08 -0.86 9.73
CA ARG A 50 1.77 -2.16 9.13
C ARG A 50 1.74 -2.01 7.64
N LEU A 51 2.55 -2.77 6.94
CA LEU A 51 2.62 -2.78 5.48
C LEU A 51 1.81 -3.96 4.96
N SER A 52 1.09 -3.72 3.88
CA SER A 52 0.37 -4.77 3.16
C SER A 52 0.49 -4.54 1.66
N VAL A 53 0.49 -5.62 0.90
CA VAL A 53 0.28 -5.61 -0.54
C VAL A 53 -0.96 -6.43 -0.85
N SER A 54 -1.74 -5.99 -1.83
CA SER A 54 -2.87 -6.77 -2.29
C SER A 54 -2.41 -7.95 -3.15
N ILE A 55 -3.09 -9.10 -3.03
CA ILE A 55 -2.96 -10.19 -4.00
C ILE A 55 -3.27 -9.73 -5.45
N VAL A 56 -4.04 -8.67 -5.61
CA VAL A 56 -4.35 -8.04 -6.92
C VAL A 56 -3.09 -7.52 -7.60
N SER A 57 -2.19 -6.88 -6.84
CA SER A 57 -0.92 -6.39 -7.38
C SER A 57 -0.01 -7.55 -7.79
N ILE A 58 -0.01 -8.66 -7.02
CA ILE A 58 0.72 -9.88 -7.40
C ILE A 58 0.15 -10.47 -8.70
N TRP A 59 -1.18 -10.50 -8.83
CA TRP A 59 -1.85 -10.95 -10.04
C TRP A 59 -1.50 -10.06 -11.25
N GLU A 60 -1.50 -8.74 -11.07
CA GLU A 60 -1.11 -7.77 -12.11
C GLU A 60 0.34 -7.98 -12.58
N ILE A 61 1.29 -8.17 -11.64
CA ILE A 61 2.70 -8.48 -11.96
C ILE A 61 2.77 -9.76 -12.80
N GLY A 62 2.07 -10.82 -12.39
CA GLY A 62 2.05 -12.10 -13.12
C GLY A 62 1.53 -11.96 -14.55
N ILE A 63 0.44 -11.20 -14.74
CA ILE A 63 -0.06 -10.90 -16.08
C ILE A 63 0.98 -10.11 -16.89
N LYS A 64 1.54 -9.04 -16.34
CA LYS A 64 2.53 -8.20 -17.04
C LYS A 64 3.79 -8.99 -17.41
N GLN A 65 4.27 -9.88 -16.55
CA GLN A 65 5.37 -10.81 -16.85
C GLN A 65 5.00 -11.76 -18.00
N SER A 66 3.83 -12.41 -17.93
CA SER A 66 3.40 -13.36 -18.97
C SER A 66 3.22 -12.72 -20.36
N LEU A 67 2.88 -11.43 -20.38
CA LEU A 67 2.75 -10.63 -21.61
C LEU A 67 4.07 -10.02 -22.07
N GLY A 68 5.20 -10.24 -21.38
CA GLY A 68 6.49 -9.64 -21.68
C GLY A 68 6.55 -8.12 -21.46
N LYS A 69 5.55 -7.54 -20.77
CA LYS A 69 5.45 -6.09 -20.48
C LYS A 69 6.24 -5.68 -19.23
N LEU A 70 6.69 -6.65 -18.45
CA LEU A 70 7.49 -6.44 -17.25
C LEU A 70 8.57 -7.50 -17.19
N SER A 71 9.83 -7.06 -17.28
CA SER A 71 10.99 -7.92 -17.13
C SER A 71 11.47 -7.85 -15.68
N LEU A 72 11.38 -8.96 -14.96
CA LEU A 72 11.94 -9.11 -13.62
C LEU A 72 12.80 -10.37 -13.60
N THR A 73 13.88 -10.32 -12.83
CA THR A 73 14.72 -11.49 -12.54
C THR A 73 14.03 -12.45 -11.57
N ARG A 74 13.12 -11.93 -10.74
CA ARG A 74 12.36 -12.67 -9.73
C ARG A 74 11.09 -13.29 -10.32
N SER A 75 10.80 -14.53 -9.93
CA SER A 75 9.50 -15.15 -10.18
C SER A 75 8.43 -14.61 -9.22
N ILE A 76 7.14 -14.83 -9.54
CA ILE A 76 6.03 -14.51 -8.63
C ILE A 76 6.19 -15.24 -7.29
N GLN A 77 6.66 -16.48 -7.31
CA GLN A 77 6.91 -17.25 -6.09
C GLN A 77 7.99 -16.58 -5.22
N ASP A 78 9.07 -16.09 -5.83
CA ASP A 78 10.14 -15.39 -5.12
C ASP A 78 9.63 -14.10 -4.49
N ILE A 79 8.81 -13.33 -5.23
CA ILE A 79 8.19 -12.10 -4.72
C ILE A 79 7.34 -12.39 -3.49
N ILE A 80 6.46 -13.40 -3.55
CA ILE A 80 5.59 -13.79 -2.42
C ILE A 80 6.44 -14.24 -1.21
N ASN A 81 7.49 -15.02 -1.45
CA ASN A 81 8.37 -15.52 -0.40
C ASN A 81 9.20 -14.42 0.27
N GLU A 82 9.44 -13.30 -0.40
CA GLU A 82 10.20 -12.17 0.14
C GLU A 82 9.33 -11.24 1.03
N LEU A 83 8.00 -11.24 0.86
CA LEU A 83 7.11 -10.34 1.62
C LEU A 83 7.30 -10.40 3.14
N PRO A 84 7.44 -11.58 3.79
CA PRO A 84 7.68 -11.66 5.22
C PRO A 84 9.00 -11.02 5.66
N ASN A 85 10.07 -11.13 4.84
CA ASN A 85 11.36 -10.50 5.14
C ASN A 85 11.27 -8.97 5.15
N LEU A 86 10.39 -8.43 4.30
CA LEU A 86 10.07 -7.00 4.26
C LEU A 86 9.01 -6.57 5.29
N SER A 87 8.53 -7.49 6.14
CA SER A 87 7.40 -7.25 7.06
C SER A 87 6.14 -6.75 6.36
N ILE A 88 5.90 -7.22 5.13
CA ILE A 88 4.72 -6.91 4.32
C ILE A 88 3.74 -8.09 4.40
N ALA A 89 2.50 -7.81 4.78
CA ALA A 89 1.43 -8.80 4.74
C ALA A 89 0.82 -8.90 3.33
N LEU A 90 0.55 -10.13 2.88
CA LEU A 90 -0.24 -10.35 1.66
C LEU A 90 -1.73 -10.31 2.00
N MET A 91 -2.47 -9.36 1.41
CA MET A 91 -3.89 -9.14 1.68
C MET A 91 -4.77 -9.83 0.64
N PRO A 92 -5.68 -10.74 1.06
CA PRO A 92 -6.62 -11.39 0.15
C PRO A 92 -7.73 -10.43 -0.30
N ILE A 93 -8.43 -10.82 -1.37
CA ILE A 93 -9.69 -10.18 -1.77
C ILE A 93 -10.82 -10.83 -0.96
N LEU A 94 -11.68 -10.01 -0.38
CA LEU A 94 -12.87 -10.42 0.35
C LEU A 94 -14.14 -9.94 -0.39
N PRO A 95 -15.30 -10.57 -0.17
CA PRO A 95 -16.56 -10.14 -0.79
C PRO A 95 -16.91 -8.67 -0.51
N THR A 96 -16.56 -8.16 0.67
CA THR A 96 -16.74 -6.74 1.04
C THR A 96 -15.99 -5.80 0.09
N HIS A 97 -14.79 -6.18 -0.36
CA HIS A 97 -14.01 -5.39 -1.33
C HIS A 97 -14.72 -5.31 -2.69
N ILE A 98 -15.35 -6.40 -3.12
CA ILE A 98 -16.12 -6.43 -4.38
C ILE A 98 -17.40 -5.59 -4.26
N ILE A 99 -18.10 -5.67 -3.13
CA ILE A 99 -19.27 -4.82 -2.87
C ILE A 99 -18.86 -3.34 -2.90
N GLU A 100 -17.74 -2.98 -2.27
CA GLU A 100 -17.24 -1.61 -2.28
C GLU A 100 -16.80 -1.15 -3.69
N LEU A 101 -16.15 -2.02 -4.46
CA LEU A 101 -15.75 -1.76 -5.85
C LEU A 101 -16.92 -1.32 -6.73
N THR A 102 -18.10 -1.95 -6.58
CA THR A 102 -19.29 -1.60 -7.38
C THR A 102 -19.85 -0.20 -7.12
N LYS A 103 -19.48 0.41 -5.98
CA LYS A 103 -19.89 1.77 -5.61
C LYS A 103 -18.92 2.83 -6.11
N LEU A 104 -17.73 2.43 -6.57
CA LEU A 104 -16.68 3.37 -6.96
C LEU A 104 -17.07 4.13 -8.24
N PRO A 105 -16.91 5.46 -8.29
CA PRO A 105 -17.02 6.21 -9.52
C PRO A 105 -15.94 5.79 -10.53
N PHE A 106 -16.24 5.96 -11.81
CA PHE A 106 -15.30 5.67 -12.89
C PHE A 106 -14.42 6.89 -13.18
N HIS A 107 -13.47 7.18 -12.29
CA HIS A 107 -12.41 8.17 -12.58
C HIS A 107 -11.32 7.62 -13.52
N HIS A 108 -11.16 6.29 -13.53
CA HIS A 108 -10.37 5.53 -14.49
C HIS A 108 -10.99 4.12 -14.67
N HIS A 109 -10.43 3.33 -15.59
CA HIS A 109 -10.98 2.02 -15.99
C HIS A 109 -10.05 0.83 -15.71
N ASP A 110 -8.91 1.04 -15.04
CA ASP A 110 -8.03 -0.05 -14.65
C ASP A 110 -8.68 -0.92 -13.55
N PRO A 111 -8.94 -2.21 -13.79
CA PRO A 111 -9.62 -3.05 -12.81
C PRO A 111 -8.77 -3.38 -11.58
N PHE A 112 -7.44 -3.39 -11.70
CA PHE A 112 -6.52 -3.69 -10.59
C PHE A 112 -6.50 -2.52 -9.61
N ASP A 113 -6.30 -1.31 -10.13
CA ASP A 113 -6.27 -0.08 -9.34
C ASP A 113 -7.59 0.15 -8.62
N ARG A 114 -8.72 -0.04 -9.31
CA ARG A 114 -10.04 0.11 -8.69
C ARG A 114 -10.27 -0.88 -7.56
N LEU A 115 -9.79 -2.12 -7.69
CA LEU A 115 -9.91 -3.09 -6.60
C LEU A 115 -8.97 -2.75 -5.43
N LEU A 116 -7.78 -2.20 -5.71
CA LEU A 116 -6.87 -1.68 -4.69
C LEU A 116 -7.49 -0.52 -3.90
N ILE A 117 -8.18 0.40 -4.59
CA ILE A 117 -8.95 1.49 -3.97
C ILE A 117 -10.08 0.94 -3.10
N ALA A 118 -10.83 -0.04 -3.60
CA ALA A 118 -11.92 -0.66 -2.85
C ALA A 118 -11.43 -1.35 -1.55
N GLN A 119 -10.26 -2.00 -1.61
CA GLN A 119 -9.60 -2.56 -0.44
C GLN A 119 -9.16 -1.48 0.55
N SER A 120 -8.57 -0.38 0.06
CA SER A 120 -8.18 0.76 0.91
C SER A 120 -9.37 1.33 1.67
N LEU A 121 -10.52 1.53 0.99
CA LEU A 121 -11.74 2.02 1.62
C LEU A 121 -12.29 1.03 2.66
N SER A 122 -12.37 -0.26 2.29
CA SER A 122 -12.96 -1.30 3.14
C SER A 122 -12.15 -1.52 4.43
N GLU A 123 -10.82 -1.44 4.33
CA GLU A 123 -9.89 -1.78 5.42
C GLU A 123 -9.33 -0.54 6.15
N GLY A 124 -9.69 0.67 5.69
CA GLY A 124 -9.21 1.94 6.25
C GLY A 124 -7.70 2.14 6.08
N LEU A 125 -7.15 1.76 4.93
CA LEU A 125 -5.71 1.77 4.66
C LEU A 125 -5.30 3.05 3.92
N THR A 126 -4.09 3.53 4.21
CA THR A 126 -3.47 4.58 3.41
C THR A 126 -2.72 3.95 2.24
N VAL A 127 -3.10 4.31 1.01
CA VAL A 127 -2.41 3.80 -0.18
C VAL A 127 -1.10 4.53 -0.38
N VAL A 128 -0.06 3.80 -0.79
CA VAL A 128 1.23 4.37 -1.18
C VAL A 128 1.39 4.17 -2.68
N SER A 129 1.19 5.24 -3.46
CA SER A 129 1.15 5.20 -4.93
C SER A 129 1.42 6.56 -5.56
N LYS A 130 2.11 6.62 -6.71
CA LYS A 130 2.27 7.86 -7.49
C LYS A 130 1.13 8.10 -8.48
N ASP A 131 0.10 7.27 -8.47
CA ASP A 131 -0.98 7.34 -9.45
C ASP A 131 -1.87 8.59 -9.23
N ALA A 132 -2.05 9.37 -10.29
CA ALA A 132 -2.79 10.63 -10.24
C ALA A 132 -4.31 10.46 -10.14
N TYR A 133 -4.86 9.27 -10.46
CA TYR A 133 -6.28 8.98 -10.32
C TYR A 133 -6.66 8.62 -8.88
N PHE A 134 -5.74 8.07 -8.07
CA PHE A 134 -6.05 7.60 -6.72
C PHE A 134 -6.59 8.72 -5.80
N PRO A 135 -6.02 9.94 -5.80
CA PRO A 135 -6.56 11.05 -5.02
C PRO A 135 -7.94 11.55 -5.45
N LEU A 136 -8.45 11.14 -6.62
CA LEU A 136 -9.81 11.46 -7.06
C LEU A 136 -10.87 10.65 -6.30
N TYR A 137 -10.44 9.57 -5.64
CA TYR A 137 -11.27 8.78 -4.74
C TYR A 137 -11.14 9.28 -3.29
N SER A 138 -12.15 9.00 -2.46
CA SER A 138 -12.18 9.39 -1.04
C SER A 138 -11.27 8.52 -0.15
N ILE A 139 -10.03 8.27 -0.57
CA ILE A 139 -9.02 7.47 0.14
C ILE A 139 -7.87 8.35 0.65
N SER A 140 -7.15 7.84 1.65
CA SER A 140 -5.87 8.44 2.06
C SER A 140 -4.76 7.95 1.15
N VAL A 141 -4.08 8.88 0.45
CA VAL A 141 -2.93 8.57 -0.40
C VAL A 141 -1.68 9.24 0.16
N LYS A 142 -0.63 8.44 0.33
CA LYS A 142 0.76 8.89 0.49
C LYS A 142 1.46 8.61 -0.82
N TRP A 143 2.47 9.42 -1.14
CA TRP A 143 3.07 9.46 -2.48
C TRP A 143 2.16 10.30 -3.43
N LYS A 144 2.60 11.51 -3.79
CA LYS A 144 1.95 12.48 -4.69
C LYS A 144 3.01 13.08 -5.60
#